data_AF-A0A268P482-F1
#
_entry.id   AF-A0A268P482-F1
#
_cell.length_a   1.000
_cell.length_b   1.000
_cell.length_c   1.000
_cell.angle_alpha   90.00
_cell.angle_beta   90.00
_cell.angle_gamma   90.00
#
_symmetry.space_group_name_H-M   'P 1'
#
loop_
_entity.id
_entity.type
_entity.pdbx_description
1 polymer ?
#
loop_
_entity_poly.entity_id
_entity_poly.type
_entity_poly.pdbx_seq_one_letter_code
_entity_poly.pdbx_strand_id
1 'polypeptide(L)'
;MKSRTPLTSEIEIWKYTSHSELKDTSPGRTSSMTKGRKTTWEERIHIVQACLENGKAYQETASTYHVSYQQVYQWVKKYENGGEEALKDKRGSKKEEALLTPEEKIQLQMKKLERENERLRAENVFLKKLEEVERRRN
;
A
#
# COMPACT_ATOMS: atom_id res chain seq x y z
N MET A 1 -24.99 52.66 4.50
CA MET A 1 -24.58 51.24 4.38
C MET A 1 -23.15 51.20 3.88
N LYS A 2 -22.17 50.84 4.71
CA LYS A 2 -20.76 50.74 4.29
C LYS A 2 -20.47 49.28 3.92
N SER A 3 -20.18 49.04 2.65
CA SER A 3 -19.75 47.75 2.12
C SER A 3 -18.38 47.40 2.70
N ARG A 4 -18.31 46.25 3.38
CA ARG A 4 -17.07 45.69 3.92
C ARG A 4 -16.30 45.04 2.77
N THR A 5 -15.23 45.68 2.32
CA THR A 5 -14.29 45.08 1.37
C THR A 5 -13.51 43.96 2.08
N PRO A 6 -13.43 42.75 1.52
CA PRO A 6 -12.69 41.65 2.14
C PRO A 6 -11.19 41.99 2.19
N LEU A 7 -10.56 41.66 3.31
CA LEU A 7 -9.12 41.90 3.53
C LEU A 7 -8.32 40.95 2.62
N THR A 8 -7.17 41.40 2.13
CA THR A 8 -6.29 40.65 1.23
C THR A 8 -5.91 39.26 1.75
N SER A 9 -5.88 39.08 3.07
CA SER A 9 -5.66 37.79 3.72
C SER A 9 -6.79 36.76 3.48
N GLU A 10 -8.06 37.18 3.37
CA GLU A 10 -9.18 36.27 3.07
C GLU A 10 -9.11 35.76 1.62
N ILE A 11 -8.66 36.61 0.69
CA ILE A 11 -8.45 36.24 -0.72
C ILE A 11 -7.28 35.27 -0.86
N GLU A 12 -6.20 35.45 -0.10
CA GLU A 12 -5.06 34.53 -0.09
C GLU A 12 -5.41 33.16 0.52
N ILE A 13 -6.19 33.15 1.61
CA ILE A 13 -6.70 31.91 2.22
C ILE A 13 -7.62 31.17 1.24
N TRP A 14 -8.49 31.87 0.49
CA TRP A 14 -9.38 31.22 -0.48
C TRP A 14 -8.59 30.52 -1.60
N LYS A 15 -7.52 31.14 -2.12
CA LYS A 15 -6.65 30.52 -3.13
C LYS A 15 -5.92 29.27 -2.63
N TYR A 16 -5.57 29.23 -1.35
CA TYR A 16 -4.84 28.11 -0.75
C TYR A 16 -5.76 26.98 -0.28
N THR A 17 -6.99 27.31 0.13
CA THR A 17 -8.01 26.34 0.57
C THR A 17 -8.87 25.82 -0.58
N SER A 18 -8.92 26.53 -1.72
CA SER A 18 -9.54 26.02 -2.94
C SER A 18 -8.68 24.89 -3.47
N HIS A 19 -8.97 23.66 -3.06
CA HIS A 19 -8.58 22.47 -3.80
C HIS A 19 -9.14 22.62 -5.22
N SER A 20 -8.33 23.16 -6.13
CA SER A 20 -8.65 23.23 -7.54
C SER A 20 -8.93 21.82 -8.00
N GLU A 21 -10.14 21.58 -8.50
CA GLU A 21 -10.55 20.27 -8.98
C GLU A 21 -9.50 19.74 -9.97
N LEU A 22 -8.94 18.57 -9.65
CA LEU A 22 -8.07 17.83 -10.55
C LEU A 22 -8.92 17.49 -11.77
N LYS A 23 -8.72 18.20 -12.88
CA LYS A 23 -9.36 17.85 -14.14
C LYS A 23 -8.80 16.49 -14.56
N ASP A 24 -9.68 15.51 -14.71
CA ASP A 24 -9.33 14.20 -15.25
C ASP A 24 -8.60 14.41 -16.58
N THR A 25 -7.31 14.07 -16.60
CA THR A 25 -6.52 14.01 -17.82
C THR A 25 -7.23 13.08 -18.81
N SER A 26 -7.27 13.48 -20.09
CA SER A 26 -7.92 12.86 -21.24
C SER A 26 -8.09 11.33 -21.15
N PRO A 27 -9.12 10.73 -21.78
CA PRO A 27 -9.44 9.29 -21.66
C PRO A 27 -8.32 8.42 -22.26
N GLY A 28 -7.24 8.26 -21.51
CA GLY A 28 -6.14 7.37 -21.78
C GLY A 28 -6.61 5.96 -21.47
N ARG A 29 -6.89 5.20 -22.52
CA ARG A 29 -6.99 3.73 -22.53
C ARG A 29 -7.71 3.15 -21.30
N THR A 30 -9.04 3.15 -21.35
CA THR A 30 -9.94 2.58 -20.32
C THR A 30 -9.81 1.07 -20.14
N SER A 31 -9.07 0.36 -20.99
CA SER A 31 -8.71 -1.03 -20.74
C SER A 31 -7.62 -1.07 -19.68
N SER A 32 -8.00 -1.36 -18.44
CA SER A 32 -7.04 -1.72 -17.40
C SER A 32 -6.15 -2.85 -17.95
N MET A 33 -4.86 -2.56 -18.17
CA MET A 33 -3.84 -3.53 -18.61
C MET A 33 -3.60 -4.63 -17.55
N THR A 34 -4.39 -4.65 -16.48
CA THR A 34 -4.29 -5.55 -15.33
C THR A 34 -5.10 -6.83 -15.48
N LYS A 35 -5.87 -7.00 -16.56
CA LYS A 35 -6.52 -8.29 -16.89
C LYS A 35 -5.48 -9.31 -17.39
N GLY A 36 -4.55 -9.68 -16.52
CA GLY A 36 -3.66 -10.82 -16.73
C GLY A 36 -4.37 -12.14 -16.46
N ARG A 37 -3.88 -13.23 -17.05
CA ARG A 37 -4.30 -14.60 -16.72
C ARG A 37 -4.14 -14.83 -15.21
N LYS A 38 -5.20 -15.34 -14.58
CA LYS A 38 -5.12 -15.80 -13.19
C LYS A 38 -4.41 -17.16 -13.20
N THR A 39 -3.30 -17.25 -12.48
CA THR A 39 -2.58 -18.51 -12.27
C THR A 39 -2.67 -18.94 -10.81
N THR A 40 -2.92 -20.23 -10.57
CA THR A 40 -2.96 -20.80 -9.22
C THR A 40 -1.54 -21.01 -8.68
N TRP A 41 -1.42 -21.27 -7.38
CA TRP A 41 -0.11 -21.53 -6.77
C TRP A 41 0.48 -22.86 -7.27
N GLU A 42 -0.31 -23.93 -7.37
CA GLU A 42 0.19 -25.21 -7.90
C GLU A 42 0.62 -25.07 -9.37
N GLU A 43 -0.14 -24.34 -10.19
CA GLU A 43 0.19 -24.09 -11.60
C GLU A 43 1.57 -23.42 -11.71
N ARG A 44 1.88 -22.45 -10.84
CA ARG A 44 3.20 -21.78 -10.85
C ARG A 44 4.33 -22.73 -10.45
N ILE A 45 4.10 -23.65 -9.50
CA ILE A 45 5.10 -24.65 -9.12
C ILE A 45 5.41 -25.56 -10.31
N HIS A 46 4.37 -26.08 -10.97
CA HIS A 46 4.53 -26.91 -12.16
C HIS A 46 5.28 -26.19 -13.29
N ILE A 47 4.94 -24.92 -13.56
CA ILE A 47 5.63 -24.10 -14.57
C ILE A 47 7.12 -23.96 -14.24
N VAL A 48 7.45 -23.72 -12.98
CA VAL A 48 8.85 -23.57 -12.55
C VAL A 48 9.61 -24.88 -12.65
N GLN A 49 9.03 -25.99 -12.20
CA GLN A 49 9.64 -27.33 -12.30
C GLN A 49 9.92 -27.69 -13.77
N ALA A 50 8.92 -27.54 -14.64
CA ALA A 50 9.08 -27.76 -16.07
C ALA A 50 10.15 -26.85 -16.70
N CYS A 51 10.26 -25.59 -16.25
CA CYS A 51 11.30 -24.69 -16.73
C CYS A 51 12.71 -25.11 -16.28
N LEU A 52 12.84 -25.62 -15.05
CA LEU A 52 14.13 -26.06 -14.49
C LEU A 52 14.58 -27.38 -15.11
N GLU A 53 13.67 -28.33 -15.32
CA GLU A 53 13.93 -29.61 -16.01
C GLU A 53 14.43 -29.40 -17.44
N ASN A 54 13.86 -28.43 -18.15
CA ASN A 54 14.27 -28.06 -19.51
C ASN A 54 15.48 -27.11 -19.56
N GLY A 55 16.27 -27.02 -18.48
CA GLY A 55 17.52 -26.23 -18.48
C GLY A 55 17.32 -24.71 -18.56
N LYS A 56 16.24 -24.18 -17.96
CA LYS A 56 15.88 -22.76 -17.93
C LYS A 56 15.40 -22.20 -19.28
N ALA A 57 14.67 -23.00 -20.05
CA ALA A 57 14.01 -22.59 -21.30
C ALA A 57 12.79 -21.67 -21.08
N TYR A 58 13.00 -20.48 -20.52
CA TYR A 58 11.95 -19.55 -20.11
C TYR A 58 10.97 -19.16 -21.23
N GLN A 59 11.45 -19.00 -22.47
CA GLN A 59 10.64 -18.61 -23.63
C GLN A 59 9.69 -19.74 -24.06
N GLU A 60 10.19 -20.97 -24.07
CA GLU A 60 9.40 -22.15 -24.42
C GLU A 60 8.33 -22.40 -23.36
N THR A 61 8.72 -22.36 -22.07
CA THR A 61 7.77 -22.50 -20.97
C THR A 61 6.70 -21.39 -20.99
N ALA A 62 7.10 -20.14 -21.25
CA ALA A 62 6.16 -19.03 -21.36
C ALA A 62 5.11 -19.26 -22.47
N SER A 63 5.56 -19.77 -23.62
CA SER A 63 4.69 -20.08 -24.76
C SER A 63 3.75 -21.25 -24.45
N THR A 64 4.26 -22.35 -23.91
CA THR A 64 3.46 -23.54 -23.57
C THR A 64 2.34 -23.22 -22.57
N TYR A 65 2.66 -22.49 -21.51
CA TYR A 65 1.71 -22.19 -20.44
C TYR A 65 0.93 -20.88 -20.68
N HIS A 66 1.17 -20.19 -21.80
CA HIS A 66 0.52 -18.93 -22.16
C HIS A 66 0.66 -17.86 -21.05
N VAL A 67 1.86 -17.79 -20.47
CA VAL A 67 2.26 -16.83 -19.43
C VAL A 67 3.36 -15.94 -19.97
N SER A 68 3.55 -14.75 -19.38
CA SER A 68 4.64 -13.88 -19.81
C SER A 68 5.99 -14.46 -19.41
N TYR A 69 6.99 -14.33 -20.29
CA TYR A 69 8.39 -14.61 -19.97
C TYR A 69 8.84 -14.03 -18.63
N GLN A 70 8.44 -12.78 -18.36
CA GLN A 70 8.81 -12.08 -17.13
C GLN A 70 8.21 -12.75 -15.89
N GLN A 71 7.03 -13.35 -16.00
CA GLN A 71 6.41 -14.10 -14.90
C GLN A 71 7.19 -15.38 -14.62
N VAL A 72 7.54 -16.15 -15.66
CA VAL A 72 8.33 -17.39 -15.52
C VAL A 72 9.68 -17.08 -14.87
N TYR A 73 10.39 -16.07 -15.37
CA TYR A 73 11.68 -15.66 -14.80
C TYR A 73 11.56 -15.27 -13.32
N GLN A 74 10.55 -14.46 -12.95
CA GLN A 74 10.34 -14.09 -11.56
C GLN A 74 9.95 -15.26 -10.67
N TRP A 75 9.16 -16.21 -11.16
CA TRP A 75 8.79 -17.40 -10.39
C TRP A 75 9.99 -18.31 -10.17
N VAL A 76 10.80 -18.57 -11.20
CA VAL A 76 12.02 -19.38 -11.08
C VAL A 76 13.00 -18.73 -10.10
N LYS A 77 13.24 -17.42 -10.21
CA LYS A 77 14.11 -16.70 -9.28
C LYS A 77 13.62 -16.76 -7.82
N LYS A 78 12.30 -16.68 -7.61
CA LYS A 78 11.71 -16.83 -6.27
C LYS A 78 11.87 -18.24 -5.74
N TYR A 79 11.69 -19.25 -6.60
CA TYR A 79 11.87 -20.64 -6.25
C TYR A 79 13.31 -20.96 -5.85
N GLU A 80 14.30 -20.46 -6.59
CA GLU A 80 15.72 -20.65 -6.24
C GLU A 80 16.07 -20.02 -4.87
N ASN A 81 15.40 -18.93 -4.48
CA ASN A 81 15.67 -18.23 -3.22
C ASN A 81 14.97 -18.83 -1.98
N GLY A 82 13.83 -19.51 -2.15
CA GLY A 82 13.01 -19.91 -1.01
C GLY A 82 12.01 -21.03 -1.29
N GLY A 83 12.23 -21.81 -2.35
CA GLY A 83 11.42 -22.96 -2.74
C GLY A 83 9.97 -22.62 -3.07
N GLU A 84 9.09 -23.61 -2.89
CA GLU A 84 7.66 -23.53 -3.23
C GLU A 84 6.91 -22.48 -2.40
N GLU A 85 7.26 -22.33 -1.12
CA GLU A 85 6.68 -21.34 -0.20
C GLU A 85 6.95 -19.89 -0.63
N ALA A 86 8.02 -19.64 -1.41
CA ALA A 86 8.32 -18.34 -1.97
C ALA A 86 7.41 -17.94 -3.15
N LEU A 87 6.74 -18.91 -3.79
CA LEU A 87 5.80 -18.67 -4.89
C LEU A 87 4.40 -18.29 -4.41
N LYS A 88 4.09 -18.58 -3.13
CA LYS A 88 2.80 -18.27 -2.52
C LYS A 88 2.58 -16.76 -2.49
N ASP A 89 1.42 -16.31 -2.95
CA ASP A 89 1.11 -14.88 -2.94
C ASP A 89 0.88 -14.40 -1.50
N LYS A 90 1.73 -13.49 -1.03
CA LYS A 90 1.65 -12.91 0.32
C LYS A 90 1.02 -11.52 0.33
N ARG A 91 0.55 -11.01 -0.82
CA ARG A 91 -0.10 -9.69 -0.90
C ARG A 91 -1.39 -9.69 -0.08
N GLY A 92 -1.55 -8.68 0.77
CA GLY A 92 -2.72 -8.56 1.65
C GLY A 92 -2.77 -9.57 2.81
N SER A 93 -1.86 -10.55 2.84
CA SER A 93 -1.72 -11.47 3.97
C SER A 93 -0.76 -10.86 4.98
N LYS A 94 -1.29 -10.40 6.11
CA LYS A 94 -0.47 -10.05 7.29
C LYS A 94 0.39 -11.29 7.60
N LYS A 95 1.71 -11.14 7.85
CA LYS A 95 2.56 -12.25 8.32
C LYS A 95 1.73 -13.05 9.33
N GLU A 96 1.48 -14.33 9.06
CA GLU A 96 0.70 -15.19 9.95
C GLU A 96 1.31 -15.01 11.35
N GLU A 97 0.48 -14.64 12.33
CA GLU A 97 0.93 -14.33 13.69
C GLU A 97 1.67 -15.52 14.35
N ALA A 98 1.58 -16.69 13.74
CA ALA A 98 2.32 -17.92 14.04
C ALA A 98 3.82 -17.88 13.67
N LEU A 99 4.23 -17.09 12.67
CA LEU A 99 5.63 -16.96 12.24
C LEU A 99 6.36 -15.76 12.86
N LEU A 100 5.65 -14.90 13.61
CA LEU A 100 6.32 -13.80 14.30
C LEU A 100 7.10 -14.34 15.50
N THR A 101 8.39 -14.00 15.53
CA THR A 101 9.23 -14.17 16.72
C THR A 101 8.63 -13.39 17.90
N PRO A 102 8.86 -13.82 19.16
CA PRO A 102 8.41 -13.09 20.34
C PRO A 102 8.82 -11.61 20.31
N GLU A 103 10.03 -11.31 19.83
CA GLU A 103 10.55 -9.95 19.68
C GLU A 103 9.74 -9.14 18.67
N GLU A 104 9.41 -9.69 17.50
CA GLU A 104 8.58 -8.99 16.51
C GLU A 104 7.16 -8.71 17.04
N LYS A 105 6.59 -9.62 17.86
CA LYS A 105 5.29 -9.39 18.52
C LYS A 105 5.37 -8.23 19.50
N ILE A 106 6.42 -8.18 20.31
CA ILE A 106 6.66 -7.11 21.28
C ILE A 106 6.81 -5.77 20.55
N GLN A 107 7.60 -5.71 19.49
CA GLN A 107 7.80 -4.49 18.69
C GLN A 107 6.48 -3.99 18.09
N LEU A 108 5.63 -4.89 17.59
CA LEU A 108 4.32 -4.54 17.05
C LEU A 108 3.40 -3.96 18.14
N GLN A 109 3.41 -4.55 19.33
CA GLN A 109 2.67 -4.06 20.49
C GLN A 109 3.17 -2.70 20.95
N MET A 110 4.49 -2.51 21.07
CA MET A 110 5.11 -1.22 21.42
C MET A 110 4.69 -0.13 20.44
N LYS A 111 4.77 -0.39 19.13
CA LYS A 111 4.34 0.56 18.10
C LYS A 111 2.84 0.88 18.18
N LYS A 112 2.01 -0.09 18.58
CA LYS A 112 0.58 0.14 18.81
C LYS A 112 0.35 1.06 20.02
N LEU A 113 1.05 0.80 21.12
CA LEU A 113 0.98 1.61 22.33
C LEU A 113 1.50 3.03 22.10
N GLU A 114 2.57 3.20 21.33
CA GLU A 114 3.14 4.50 21.01
C GLU A 114 2.16 5.40 20.24
N ARG A 115 1.50 4.86 19.21
CA ARG A 115 0.45 5.59 18.49
C ARG A 115 -0.71 5.99 19.39
N GLU A 116 -1.13 5.09 20.29
CA GLU A 116 -2.20 5.40 21.23
C GLU A 116 -1.78 6.47 22.22
N ASN A 117 -0.53 6.44 22.69
CA ASN A 117 0.01 7.47 23.57
C ASN A 117 0.07 8.82 22.87
N GLU A 118 0.49 8.85 21.59
CA GLU A 118 0.50 10.06 20.77
C GLU A 118 -0.92 10.63 20.58
N ARG A 119 -1.90 9.77 20.27
CA ARG A 119 -3.32 10.15 20.17
C ARG A 119 -3.82 10.77 21.47
N LEU A 120 -3.55 10.13 22.62
CA LEU A 120 -3.96 10.61 23.94
C LEU A 120 -3.24 11.92 24.32
N ARG A 121 -1.97 12.09 23.94
CA ARG A 121 -1.25 13.36 24.15
C ARG A 121 -1.88 14.49 23.35
N ALA A 122 -2.22 14.26 22.09
CA ALA A 122 -2.91 15.24 21.27
C ALA A 122 -4.27 15.61 21.86
N GLU A 123 -5.04 14.62 22.34
CA GLU A 123 -6.33 14.83 23.02
C GLU A 123 -6.16 15.66 24.30
N ASN A 124 -5.18 15.35 25.13
CA ASN A 124 -4.87 16.14 26.33
C ASN A 124 -4.45 17.58 26.01
N VAL A 125 -3.64 17.78 24.97
CA VAL A 125 -3.22 19.12 24.53
C VAL A 125 -4.43 19.93 24.04
N PHE A 126 -5.33 19.29 23.31
CA PHE A 126 -6.56 19.91 22.85
C PHE A 126 -7.46 20.34 24.02
N LEU A 127 -7.69 19.46 25.00
CA LEU A 127 -8.49 19.76 26.19
C LEU A 127 -7.91 20.94 26.99
N LYS A 128 -6.60 20.95 27.24
CA LYS A 128 -5.94 22.08 27.91
C LYS A 128 -6.12 23.41 27.17
N LYS A 129 -6.14 23.36 25.83
CA LYS A 129 -6.35 24.56 25.02
C LYS A 129 -7.79 25.05 25.09
N LEU A 130 -8.76 24.15 25.23
CA LEU A 130 -10.16 24.48 25.43
C LEU A 130 -10.39 25.19 26.77
N GLU A 131 -9.87 24.62 27.86
CA GLU A 131 -9.95 25.22 29.21
C GLU A 131 -9.34 26.63 29.25
N GLU A 132 -8.20 26.83 28.59
CA GLU A 132 -7.54 28.13 28.45
C GLU A 132 -8.45 29.17 27.78
N VAL A 133 -9.19 28.77 26.74
CA VAL A 133 -10.11 29.67 26.02
C VAL A 133 -11.34 29.99 26.87
N GLU A 134 -11.88 29.02 27.59
CA GLU A 134 -13.01 29.24 28.51
C GLU A 134 -12.65 30.19 29.66
N ARG A 135 -11.48 29.99 30.28
CA ARG A 135 -11.00 30.88 31.34
C ARG A 135 -10.68 32.31 30.87
N ARG A 136 -10.38 32.52 29.58
CA ARG A 136 -10.22 33.88 29.01
C ARG A 136 -11.55 34.56 28.68
N ARG A 137 -12.63 33.79 28.54
CA ARG A 137 -13.97 34.28 28.21
C ARG A 137 -14.79 34.66 29.45
N ASN A 138 -14.50 34.03 30.59
CA ASN A 138 -14.98 34.43 31.91
C ASN A 138 -14.07 35.50 32.52
#